data_AF-A0A9Q1AMP1-F1
#
_entry.id   AF-A0A9Q1AMP1-F1
#
_cell.length_a   1.000
_cell.length_b   1.000
_cell.length_c   1.000
_cell.angle_alpha   90.00
_cell.angle_beta   90.00
_cell.angle_gamma   90.00
#
_symmetry.space_group_name_H-M   'P 1'
#
loop_
_entity.id
_entity.type
_entity.pdbx_description
1 polymer ?
#
loop_
_entity_poly.entity_id
_entity_poly.type
_entity_poly.pdbx_seq_one_letter_code
_entity_poly.pdbx_strand_id
1 'polypeptide(L)'
;MQESLNLKLNRIGVENPWFVFGVPYSGALSAWFRFKFPHLTCGSLASSAVVLAVYNYSEFDQQIGESAGAKCKAALQETTQLVEERLASNKKAVKTLFGAAGLEIDGDFLYILADAAAIAFKYGNPD
;
A
#
# COMPACT_ATOMS: atom_id res chain seq x y z
N MET A 1 -15.50 29.96 -0.57
CA MET A 1 -14.04 29.70 -0.64
C MET A 1 -13.60 29.31 -2.06
N GLN A 2 -14.25 28.32 -2.69
CA GLN A 2 -14.04 27.92 -4.09
C GLN A 2 -14.12 29.10 -5.10
N GLU A 3 -15.16 29.94 -4.99
CA GLU A 3 -15.34 31.10 -5.89
C GLU A 3 -14.22 32.14 -5.78
N SER A 4 -13.71 32.40 -4.57
CA SER A 4 -12.59 33.33 -4.36
C SER A 4 -11.28 32.80 -4.94
N LEU A 5 -11.06 31.48 -4.92
CA LEU A 5 -9.88 30.85 -5.52
C LEU A 5 -9.95 30.91 -7.05
N ASN A 6 -11.13 30.59 -7.60
CA ASN A 6 -11.39 30.70 -9.03
C ASN A 6 -11.21 32.15 -9.52
N LEU A 7 -11.70 33.16 -8.79
CA LEU A 7 -11.55 34.57 -9.19
C LEU A 7 -10.11 35.08 -9.15
N LYS A 8 -9.27 34.60 -8.20
CA LYS A 8 -7.87 35.07 -8.06
C LYS A 8 -6.89 34.39 -9.01
N LEU A 9 -7.16 33.13 -9.38
CA LEU A 9 -6.20 32.28 -10.09
C LEU A 9 -6.65 31.87 -11.50
N ASN A 10 -7.91 32.13 -11.88
CA ASN A 10 -8.36 32.02 -13.26
C ASN A 10 -7.98 33.27 -14.05
N ARG A 11 -6.66 33.49 -14.20
CA ARG A 11 -6.10 34.56 -15.03
C ARG A 11 -6.25 34.18 -16.49
N ILE A 12 -7.18 34.83 -17.19
CA ILE A 12 -7.36 34.68 -18.64
C ILE A 12 -6.05 35.07 -19.32
N GLY A 13 -5.40 34.12 -20.00
CA GLY A 13 -4.16 34.33 -20.75
C GLY A 13 -2.85 33.97 -20.03
N VAL A 14 -2.88 33.39 -18.83
CA VAL A 14 -1.68 32.87 -18.13
C VAL A 14 -1.85 31.39 -17.83
N GLU A 15 -1.05 30.54 -18.47
CA GLU A 15 -0.93 29.13 -18.06
C GLU A 15 -0.23 29.04 -16.71
N ASN A 16 -0.84 28.38 -15.73
CA ASN A 16 -0.23 28.16 -14.41
C ASN A 16 0.85 27.06 -14.53
N PRO A 17 2.14 27.36 -14.33
CA PRO A 17 3.24 26.45 -14.67
C PRO A 17 3.51 25.38 -13.59
N TRP A 18 2.58 25.19 -12.66
CA TRP A 18 2.80 24.34 -11.48
C TRP A 18 2.51 22.88 -11.76
N PHE A 19 3.45 22.02 -11.39
CA PHE A 19 3.23 20.58 -11.26
C PHE A 19 2.93 20.22 -9.81
N VAL A 20 2.02 19.28 -9.60
CA VAL A 20 1.72 18.71 -8.29
C VAL A 20 2.24 17.29 -8.23
N PHE A 21 2.94 16.95 -7.15
CA PHE A 21 3.58 15.65 -6.96
C PHE A 21 3.01 14.97 -5.72
N GLY A 22 2.87 13.64 -5.77
CA GLY A 22 2.48 12.87 -4.61
C GLY A 22 2.68 11.37 -4.76
N VAL A 23 2.83 10.71 -3.61
CA VAL A 23 2.99 9.27 -3.38
C VAL A 23 2.48 8.95 -1.97
N PRO A 24 1.91 7.78 -1.65
CA PRO A 24 0.87 6.99 -2.33
C PRO A 24 -0.51 7.69 -2.20
N TYR A 25 -1.05 7.85 -0.98
CA TYR A 25 -2.30 8.60 -0.74
C TYR A 25 -2.20 10.05 -1.25
N SER A 26 -1.06 10.72 -1.03
CA SER A 26 -0.83 12.05 -1.59
C SER A 26 -0.73 12.04 -3.12
N GLY A 27 -0.40 10.90 -3.74
CA GLY A 27 -0.48 10.69 -5.18
C GLY A 27 -1.92 10.69 -5.68
N ALA A 28 -2.84 10.07 -4.94
CA ALA A 28 -4.27 10.17 -5.23
C ALA A 28 -4.75 11.62 -5.10
N LEU A 29 -4.34 12.33 -4.06
CA LEU A 29 -4.61 13.76 -3.90
C LEU A 29 -4.04 14.60 -5.05
N SER A 30 -2.82 14.30 -5.52
CA SER A 30 -2.17 14.95 -6.67
C SER A 30 -3.03 14.81 -7.94
N ALA A 31 -3.47 13.59 -8.25
CA ALA A 31 -4.35 13.32 -9.38
C ALA A 31 -5.71 14.04 -9.24
N TRP A 32 -6.36 13.92 -8.07
CA TRP A 32 -7.66 14.54 -7.82
C TRP A 32 -7.59 16.07 -7.84
N PHE A 33 -6.48 16.66 -7.38
CA PHE A 33 -6.27 18.10 -7.42
C PHE A 33 -6.20 18.61 -8.86
N ARG A 34 -5.40 17.98 -9.73
CA ARG A 34 -5.34 18.32 -11.16
C ARG A 34 -6.68 18.12 -11.87
N PHE A 35 -7.43 17.09 -11.49
CA PHE A 35 -8.76 16.79 -12.04
C PHE A 35 -9.79 17.86 -11.64
N LYS A 36 -9.83 18.25 -10.36
CA LYS A 36 -10.77 19.25 -9.82
C LYS A 36 -10.41 20.68 -10.18
N PHE A 37 -9.12 20.99 -10.27
CA PHE A 37 -8.59 22.34 -10.47
C PHE A 37 -7.62 22.41 -11.65
N PRO A 38 -8.08 22.07 -12.87
CA PRO A 38 -7.23 22.00 -14.05
C PRO A 38 -6.62 23.36 -14.44
N HIS A 39 -7.27 24.44 -14.00
CA HIS A 39 -6.84 25.81 -14.24
C HIS A 39 -5.73 26.25 -13.30
N LEU A 40 -5.43 25.52 -12.22
CA LEU A 40 -4.40 25.89 -11.22
C LEU A 40 -3.03 25.24 -11.46
N THR A 41 -2.96 24.21 -12.31
CA THR A 41 -1.75 23.41 -12.51
C THR A 41 -1.61 22.99 -13.98
N CYS A 42 -0.38 22.98 -14.49
CA CYS A 42 -0.10 22.49 -15.84
C CYS A 42 -0.06 20.95 -15.87
N GLY A 43 0.25 20.29 -14.75
CA GLY A 43 0.27 18.82 -14.67
C GLY A 43 0.36 18.27 -13.25
N SER A 44 0.38 16.94 -13.17
CA SER A 44 0.54 16.22 -11.91
C SER A 44 1.29 14.90 -12.10
N LEU A 45 2.18 14.56 -11.16
CA LEU A 45 2.74 13.22 -10.99
C LEU A 45 2.07 12.56 -9.80
N ALA A 46 1.37 11.46 -10.07
CA ALA A 46 0.64 10.66 -9.09
C ALA A 46 1.28 9.27 -9.01
N SER A 47 2.48 9.20 -8.40
CA SER A 47 3.24 7.95 -8.36
C SER A 47 2.71 7.02 -7.27
N SER A 48 2.56 5.73 -7.59
CA SER A 48 1.94 4.70 -6.73
C SER A 48 0.62 5.15 -6.09
N ALA A 49 -0.17 5.93 -6.83
CA ALA A 49 -1.35 6.60 -6.31
C ALA A 49 -2.52 5.62 -6.12
N VAL A 50 -3.05 5.56 -4.89
CA VAL A 50 -4.24 4.77 -4.56
C VAL A 50 -5.50 5.58 -4.92
N VAL A 51 -5.75 5.76 -6.21
CA VAL A 51 -6.92 6.52 -6.72
C VAL A 51 -8.24 5.76 -6.56
N LEU A 52 -8.17 4.44 -6.45
CA LEU A 52 -9.29 3.56 -6.14
C LEU A 52 -9.02 2.87 -4.80
N ALA A 53 -9.85 3.16 -3.80
CA ALA A 53 -9.80 2.50 -2.51
C ALA A 53 -10.68 1.25 -2.54
N VAL A 54 -10.04 0.07 -2.53
CA VAL A 54 -10.71 -1.22 -2.46
C VAL A 54 -10.58 -1.74 -1.03
N TYR A 55 -11.71 -2.10 -0.41
CA TYR A 55 -11.73 -2.57 0.98
C TYR A 55 -11.04 -3.93 1.14
N ASN A 56 -11.41 -4.90 0.30
CA ASN A 56 -10.81 -6.22 0.24
C ASN A 56 -10.03 -6.35 -1.07
N TYR A 57 -8.72 -6.07 -1.02
CA TYR A 57 -7.88 -6.02 -2.22
C TYR A 57 -6.90 -7.19 -2.29
N SER A 58 -7.43 -8.40 -2.53
CA SER A 58 -6.66 -9.64 -2.63
C SER A 58 -5.65 -9.66 -3.78
N GLU A 59 -5.86 -8.85 -4.80
CA GLU A 59 -4.97 -8.72 -5.96
C GLU A 59 -3.60 -8.17 -5.55
N PHE A 60 -3.52 -7.42 -4.44
CA PHE A 60 -2.24 -7.03 -3.86
C PHE A 60 -1.42 -8.26 -3.46
N ASP A 61 -2.00 -9.18 -2.70
CA ASP A 61 -1.31 -10.41 -2.26
C ASP A 61 -1.00 -11.34 -3.43
N GLN A 62 -1.86 -11.39 -4.44
CA GLN A 62 -1.56 -12.10 -5.68
C GLN A 62 -0.31 -11.54 -6.36
N GLN A 63 -0.24 -10.22 -6.51
CA GLN A 63 0.90 -9.55 -7.14
C GLN A 63 2.19 -9.77 -6.33
N ILE A 64 2.13 -9.74 -5.00
CA ILE A 64 3.27 -10.10 -4.13
C ILE A 64 3.74 -11.53 -4.43
N GLY A 65 2.81 -12.49 -4.52
CA GLY A 65 3.14 -13.88 -4.85
C GLY A 65 3.75 -14.03 -6.25
N GLU A 66 3.32 -13.24 -7.23
CA GLU A 66 3.93 -13.21 -8.56
C GLU A 66 5.36 -12.65 -8.50
N SER A 67 5.57 -11.55 -7.78
CA SER A 67 6.88 -10.93 -7.57
C SER A 67 7.86 -11.84 -6.82
N ALA A 68 7.37 -12.66 -5.89
CA ALA A 68 8.19 -13.62 -5.16
C ALA A 68 8.71 -14.78 -6.03
N GLY A 69 8.02 -15.07 -7.14
CA GLY A 69 8.30 -16.21 -8.00
C GLY A 69 7.82 -17.56 -7.41
N ALA A 70 7.68 -18.56 -8.28
CA ALA A 70 6.96 -19.80 -7.98
C ALA A 70 7.47 -20.55 -6.73
N LYS A 71 8.79 -20.68 -6.58
CA LYS A 71 9.39 -21.41 -5.46
C LYS A 71 9.15 -20.70 -4.12
N CYS A 72 9.37 -19.38 -4.08
CA CYS A 72 9.20 -18.62 -2.84
C CYS A 72 7.72 -18.49 -2.48
N LYS A 73 6.85 -18.25 -3.46
CA LYS A 73 5.40 -18.28 -3.28
C LYS A 73 4.91 -19.58 -2.64
N ALA A 74 5.35 -20.73 -3.14
CA ALA A 74 4.96 -22.04 -2.59
C ALA A 74 5.44 -22.20 -1.13
N ALA A 75 6.68 -21.81 -0.83
CA ALA A 75 7.21 -21.86 0.53
C ALA A 75 6.49 -20.92 1.51
N LEU A 76 6.11 -19.72 1.05
CA LEU A 76 5.31 -18.78 1.85
C LEU A 76 3.92 -19.37 2.15
N GLN A 77 3.25 -19.93 1.15
CA GLN A 77 1.94 -20.57 1.33
C GLN A 77 2.01 -21.77 2.27
N GLU A 78 3.02 -22.63 2.12
CA GLU A 78 3.27 -23.76 3.03
C GLU A 78 3.54 -23.29 4.46
N THR A 79 4.34 -22.23 4.62
CA THR A 79 4.64 -21.64 5.94
C THR A 79 3.37 -21.13 6.61
N THR A 80 2.52 -20.39 5.87
CA THR A 80 1.23 -19.90 6.39
C THR A 80 0.34 -21.06 6.84
N GLN A 81 0.22 -22.11 6.02
CA GLN A 81 -0.58 -23.29 6.36
C GLN A 81 -0.06 -23.97 7.64
N LEU A 82 1.24 -24.21 7.73
CA LEU A 82 1.86 -24.83 8.91
C LEU A 82 1.68 -23.97 10.16
N VAL A 83 1.77 -22.65 10.02
CA VAL A 83 1.52 -21.73 11.13
C VAL A 83 0.08 -21.84 11.59
N GLU A 84 -0.91 -21.77 10.71
CA GLU A 84 -2.33 -21.87 11.06
C GLU A 84 -2.66 -23.18 11.79
N GLU A 85 -2.18 -24.32 11.27
CA GLU A 85 -2.38 -25.64 11.88
C GLU A 85 -1.73 -25.73 13.27
N ARG A 86 -0.52 -25.20 13.43
CA ARG A 86 0.23 -25.24 14.69
C ARG A 86 -0.29 -24.23 15.70
N LEU A 87 -0.86 -23.10 15.26
CA LEU A 87 -1.40 -22.08 16.14
C LEU A 87 -2.59 -22.62 16.95
N ALA A 88 -3.41 -23.48 16.33
CA ALA A 88 -4.54 -24.14 16.99
C ALA A 88 -4.12 -25.08 18.14
N SER A 89 -2.92 -25.67 18.08
CA SER A 89 -2.46 -26.68 19.05
C SER A 89 -1.38 -26.17 20.02
N ASN A 90 -0.49 -25.28 19.57
CA ASN A 90 0.66 -24.81 20.36
C ASN A 90 1.05 -23.36 20.05
N LYS A 91 0.10 -22.43 20.21
CA LYS A 91 0.27 -20.99 19.93
C LYS A 91 1.53 -20.38 20.54
N LYS A 92 1.86 -20.70 21.80
CA LYS A 92 3.01 -20.10 22.49
C LYS A 92 4.32 -20.51 21.83
N ALA A 93 4.49 -21.78 21.47
CA ALA A 93 5.68 -22.24 20.79
C ALA A 93 5.80 -21.62 19.39
N VAL A 94 4.72 -21.59 18.61
CA VAL A 94 4.71 -20.98 17.27
C VAL A 94 5.10 -19.51 17.35
N LYS A 95 4.42 -18.71 18.16
CA LYS A 95 4.74 -17.29 18.31
C LYS A 95 6.17 -17.06 18.82
N THR A 96 6.71 -17.96 19.64
CA THR A 96 8.12 -17.90 20.10
C THR A 96 9.11 -18.10 18.96
N LEU A 97 8.83 -18.98 17.98
CA LEU A 97 9.71 -19.18 16.81
C LEU A 97 9.91 -17.89 16.01
N PHE A 98 8.92 -17.00 16.00
CA PHE A 98 8.96 -15.73 15.30
C PHE A 98 9.31 -14.55 16.21
N GLY A 99 9.76 -14.79 17.45
CA GLY A 99 10.05 -13.72 18.41
C GLY A 99 8.83 -12.90 18.84
N ALA A 100 7.62 -13.42 18.62
CA ALA A 100 6.34 -12.75 18.80
C ALA A 100 5.54 -13.28 20.01
N ALA A 101 6.20 -13.88 21.00
CA ALA A 101 5.55 -14.50 22.15
C ALA A 101 4.70 -13.53 23.00
N GLY A 102 4.93 -12.22 22.88
CA GLY A 102 4.14 -11.17 23.54
C GLY A 102 2.84 -10.80 22.81
N LEU A 103 2.60 -11.29 21.59
CA LEU A 103 1.33 -11.05 20.89
C LEU A 103 0.25 -11.97 21.46
N GLU A 104 -0.74 -11.38 22.14
CA GLU A 104 -1.86 -12.13 22.72
C GLU A 104 -2.90 -12.52 21.67
N ILE A 105 -3.20 -11.59 20.77
CA ILE A 105 -4.20 -11.77 19.70
C ILE A 105 -3.58 -12.60 18.58
N ASP A 106 -4.21 -13.70 18.22
CA ASP A 106 -3.75 -14.59 17.14
C ASP A 106 -3.88 -13.92 15.77
N GLY A 107 -4.93 -13.12 15.57
CA GLY A 107 -5.12 -12.31 14.36
C GLY A 107 -3.98 -11.32 14.11
N ASP A 108 -3.48 -10.64 15.14
CA ASP A 108 -2.35 -9.70 15.02
C ASP A 108 -1.07 -10.43 14.58
N PHE A 109 -0.84 -11.63 15.13
CA PHE A 109 0.29 -12.46 14.75
C PHE A 109 0.21 -12.90 13.27
N LEU A 110 -0.96 -13.36 12.82
CA LEU A 110 -1.19 -13.75 11.43
C LEU A 110 -1.09 -12.56 10.47
N TYR A 111 -1.60 -11.39 10.88
CA TYR A 111 -1.47 -10.15 10.12
C TYR A 111 0.00 -9.75 9.93
N ILE A 112 0.80 -9.76 11.02
CA ILE A 112 2.22 -9.44 10.95
C ILE A 112 2.99 -10.46 10.11
N LEU A 113 2.64 -11.75 10.20
CA LEU A 113 3.26 -12.78 9.37
C LEU A 113 3.05 -12.51 7.87
N ALA A 114 1.82 -12.18 7.48
CA ALA A 114 1.48 -11.83 6.10
C ALA A 114 2.16 -10.52 5.65
N ASP A 115 2.13 -9.48 6.49
CA ASP A 115 2.71 -8.17 6.19
C ASP A 115 4.24 -8.25 6.06
N ALA A 116 4.92 -9.02 6.91
CA ALA A 116 6.36 -9.25 6.81
C ALA A 116 6.75 -9.90 5.48
N ALA A 117 5.97 -10.88 5.01
CA ALA A 117 6.18 -11.47 3.68
C ALA A 117 5.98 -10.44 2.57
N ALA A 118 4.90 -9.64 2.62
CA ALA A 118 4.60 -8.64 1.62
C ALA A 118 5.65 -7.51 1.55
N ILE A 119 6.14 -7.03 2.70
CA ILE A 119 7.14 -5.96 2.81
C ILE A 119 8.43 -6.34 2.08
N ALA A 120 8.88 -7.60 2.22
CA ALA A 120 10.12 -8.08 1.61
C ALA A 120 10.13 -7.93 0.07
N PHE A 121 8.99 -8.15 -0.58
CA PHE A 121 8.88 -8.00 -2.04
C PHE A 121 8.48 -6.59 -2.46
N LYS A 122 7.70 -5.89 -1.64
CA LYS A 122 7.22 -4.54 -1.94
C LYS A 122 8.34 -3.51 -2.04
N TYR A 123 9.30 -3.57 -1.12
CA TYR A 123 10.40 -2.60 -1.07
C TYR A 123 11.74 -3.17 -1.53
N GLY A 124 11.77 -4.47 -1.84
CA GLY A 124 13.02 -5.20 -2.08
C GLY A 124 13.84 -5.34 -0.81
N ASN A 125 14.84 -6.22 -0.87
CA ASN A 125 15.92 -6.25 0.10
C ASN A 125 17.09 -5.50 -0.54
N PRO A 126 17.36 -4.22 -0.21
CA PRO A 126 18.58 -3.57 -0.66
C PRO A 126 19.74 -4.30 0.02
N ASP A 127 20.60 -4.92 -0.80
CA ASP A 127 21.87 -5.50 -0.34
C ASP A 127 22.74 -4.47 0.40
#